data_AF-A0A258I8M2-F1
#
_entry.id   AF-A0A258I8M2-F1
#
_cell.length_a   1.000
_cell.length_b   1.000
_cell.length_c   1.000
_cell.angle_alpha   90.00
_cell.angle_beta   90.00
_cell.angle_gamma   90.00
#
_symmetry.space_group_name_H-M   'P 1'
#
loop_
_entity.id
_entity.type
_entity.pdbx_description
1 polymer ?
#
loop_
_entity_poly.entity_id
_entity_poly.type
_entity_poly.pdbx_seq_one_letter_code
_entity_poly.pdbx_strand_id
1 'polypeptide(L)'
;MADIENPVPVTDEAKVSSVGDAIRALIEDGQTLLEAEIAYRKAQATFGLGEAKVIALLLVLGLAFGFFTLLAFVVGLLLALAFYVGVWGALAIVGGTLLALTALCLFKAVKRMGTAKAGLLGGDKAP
;
A
#
# COMPACT_ATOMS: atom_id res chain seq x y z
N MET A 1 54.97 -18.83 -65.59
CA MET A 1 54.82 -20.11 -64.87
C MET A 1 54.51 -19.72 -63.44
N ALA A 2 53.31 -20.05 -62.99
CA ALA A 2 52.64 -19.46 -61.83
C ALA A 2 53.16 -20.05 -60.52
N ASP A 3 53.63 -19.20 -59.60
CA ASP A 3 53.82 -19.57 -58.20
C ASP A 3 52.52 -19.28 -57.45
N ILE A 4 51.94 -20.35 -56.94
CA ILE A 4 50.60 -20.43 -56.36
C ILE A 4 50.66 -19.96 -54.91
N GLU A 5 49.75 -19.05 -54.59
CA GLU A 5 49.34 -18.59 -53.27
C GLU A 5 49.28 -19.73 -52.25
N ASN A 6 50.12 -19.66 -51.20
CA ASN A 6 50.04 -20.54 -50.06
C ASN A 6 48.87 -20.07 -49.17
N PRO A 7 47.82 -20.88 -48.93
CA PRO A 7 46.73 -20.46 -48.07
C PRO A 7 47.24 -20.44 -46.62
N VAL A 8 47.11 -19.27 -45.99
CA VAL A 8 47.29 -19.13 -44.53
C VAL A 8 46.31 -20.10 -43.86
N PRO A 9 46.75 -20.99 -42.95
CA PRO A 9 45.82 -21.78 -42.19
C PRO A 9 45.05 -20.81 -41.29
N VAL A 10 43.80 -20.54 -41.66
CA VAL A 10 42.82 -19.93 -40.78
C VAL A 10 42.66 -20.88 -39.59
N THR A 11 43.36 -20.58 -38.51
CA THR A 11 43.18 -21.29 -37.26
C THR A 11 41.76 -20.98 -36.78
N ASP A 12 40.89 -21.98 -36.91
CA ASP A 12 39.55 -22.11 -36.32
C ASP A 12 39.63 -22.12 -34.77
N GLU A 13 40.26 -21.09 -34.19
CA GLU A 13 40.41 -20.89 -32.75
C GLU A 13 39.18 -20.20 -32.16
N ALA A 14 38.21 -19.82 -33.00
CA ALA A 14 36.84 -19.67 -32.56
C ALA A 14 36.25 -21.07 -32.45
N LYS A 15 36.62 -21.80 -31.39
CA LYS A 15 35.74 -22.82 -30.81
C LYS A 15 34.44 -22.09 -30.50
N VAL A 16 33.55 -22.06 -31.50
CA VAL A 16 32.20 -21.52 -31.43
C VAL A 16 31.65 -22.08 -30.13
N SER A 17 31.55 -21.23 -29.11
CA SER A 17 30.75 -21.55 -27.96
C SER A 17 29.43 -21.95 -28.56
N SER A 18 29.05 -23.21 -28.33
CA SER A 18 27.80 -23.73 -28.87
C SER A 18 26.73 -22.71 -28.50
N VAL A 19 25.77 -22.45 -29.39
CA VAL A 19 24.62 -21.59 -29.06
C VAL A 19 23.99 -22.04 -27.73
N GLY A 20 24.08 -23.33 -27.41
CA GLY A 20 23.71 -23.88 -26.09
C GLY A 20 24.55 -23.37 -24.91
N ASP A 21 25.86 -23.15 -25.06
CA ASP A 21 26.73 -22.59 -24.03
C ASP A 21 26.46 -21.09 -23.83
N ALA A 22 26.18 -20.35 -24.90
CA ALA A 22 25.78 -18.95 -24.81
C ALA A 22 24.41 -18.77 -24.13
N ILE A 23 23.44 -19.65 -24.44
CA ILE A 23 22.13 -19.69 -23.77
C ILE A 23 22.30 -20.06 -22.30
N ARG A 24 23.17 -21.02 -21.96
CA ARG A 24 23.48 -21.38 -20.57
C ARG A 24 24.05 -20.20 -19.80
N ALA A 25 25.00 -19.48 -20.39
CA ALA A 25 25.57 -18.28 -19.78
C ALA A 25 24.51 -17.20 -19.53
N LEU A 26 23.60 -16.95 -20.48
CA LEU A 26 22.50 -15.99 -20.31
C LEU A 26 21.47 -16.42 -19.25
N ILE A 27 21.22 -17.72 -19.11
CA ILE A 27 20.34 -18.26 -18.06
C ILE A 27 20.97 -18.08 -16.68
N GLU A 28 22.25 -18.39 -16.54
CA GLU A 28 23.00 -18.27 -15.29
C GLU A 28 23.11 -16.80 -14.83
N ASP A 29 23.36 -15.89 -15.77
CA ASP A 29 23.40 -14.44 -15.51
C ASP A 29 22.00 -13.89 -15.17
N GLY A 30 20.97 -14.38 -15.87
CA GLY A 30 19.56 -14.05 -15.59
C GLY A 30 19.07 -14.52 -14.23
N GLN A 31 19.54 -15.68 -13.75
CA GLN A 31 19.25 -16.17 -12.40
C GLN A 31 19.85 -15.25 -11.33
N THR A 32 21.09 -14.82 -11.53
CA THR A 32 21.77 -13.89 -10.60
C THR A 32 21.05 -12.53 -10.54
N LEU A 33 20.57 -12.01 -11.66
CA LEU A 33 19.79 -10.77 -11.71
C LEU A 33 18.41 -10.90 -11.05
N LEU A 34 17.73 -12.03 -11.24
CA LEU A 34 16.45 -12.29 -10.59
C LEU A 34 16.59 -12.39 -9.07
N GLU A 35 17.65 -13.04 -8.58
CA GLU A 35 17.94 -13.12 -7.15
C GLU A 35 18.20 -11.74 -6.54
N ALA A 36 18.90 -10.86 -7.26
CA ALA A 36 19.14 -9.49 -6.83
C ALA A 36 17.86 -8.63 -6.77
N GLU A 37 16.96 -8.75 -7.76
CA GLU A 37 15.70 -8.00 -7.80
C GLU A 37 14.73 -8.48 -6.70
N ILE A 38 14.66 -9.79 -6.47
CA ILE A 38 13.88 -10.37 -5.36
C ILE A 38 14.42 -9.89 -4.02
N ALA A 39 15.74 -9.89 -3.83
CA ALA A 39 16.37 -9.38 -2.62
C ALA A 39 16.10 -7.87 -2.42
N TYR A 40 16.15 -7.07 -3.49
CA TYR A 40 15.84 -5.65 -3.46
C TYR A 40 14.37 -5.38 -3.08
N ARG A 41 13.41 -6.09 -3.68
CA ARG A 41 11.99 -5.94 -3.33
C ARG A 41 11.66 -6.46 -1.94
N LYS A 42 12.33 -7.53 -1.50
CA LYS A 42 12.22 -8.03 -0.12
C LYS A 42 12.78 -7.02 0.89
N ALA A 43 13.90 -6.37 0.57
CA ALA A 43 14.44 -5.29 1.39
C ALA A 43 13.47 -4.11 1.46
N GLN A 44 12.95 -3.65 0.33
CA GLN A 44 11.98 -2.56 0.26
C GLN A 44 10.69 -2.88 1.03
N ALA A 45 10.17 -4.11 0.93
CA ALA A 45 9.02 -4.58 1.70
C ALA A 45 9.31 -4.63 3.21
N THR A 46 10.52 -5.04 3.61
CA THR A 46 10.93 -5.12 5.02
C THR A 46 11.12 -3.73 5.63
N PHE A 47 11.74 -2.79 4.90
CA PHE A 47 11.84 -1.39 5.30
C PHE A 47 10.45 -0.74 5.42
N GLY A 48 9.56 -0.97 4.45
CA GLY A 48 8.17 -0.52 4.50
C GLY A 48 7.41 -1.08 5.72
N LEU A 49 7.71 -2.31 6.13
CA LEU A 49 7.12 -2.93 7.33
C LEU A 49 7.57 -2.25 8.64
N GLY A 50 8.82 -1.79 8.72
CA GLY A 50 9.34 -1.08 9.89
C GLY A 50 8.63 0.26 10.10
N GLU A 51 8.57 1.08 9.05
CA GLU A 51 7.86 2.36 9.06
C GLU A 51 6.35 2.19 9.25
N ALA A 52 5.74 1.16 8.64
CA ALA A 52 4.32 0.88 8.81
C ALA A 52 3.94 0.62 10.28
N LYS A 53 4.83 0.01 11.08
CA LYS A 53 4.58 -0.19 12.53
C LYS A 53 4.57 1.12 13.29
N VAL A 54 5.51 2.02 13.01
CA VAL A 54 5.57 3.33 13.66
C VAL A 54 4.36 4.17 13.28
N ILE A 55 3.99 4.20 12.00
CA ILE A 55 2.78 4.88 11.51
C ILE A 55 1.54 4.29 12.18
N ALA A 56 1.42 2.96 12.26
CA ALA A 56 0.29 2.32 12.92
C ALA A 56 0.21 2.69 14.40
N LEU A 57 1.34 2.69 15.12
CA LEU A 57 1.40 3.12 16.53
C LEU A 57 1.00 4.59 16.69
N LEU A 58 1.50 5.48 15.85
CA LEU A 58 1.14 6.90 15.86
C LEU A 58 -0.35 7.11 15.56
N LEU A 59 -0.93 6.35 14.62
CA LEU A 59 -2.36 6.41 14.32
C LEU A 59 -3.21 5.91 15.49
N VAL A 60 -2.83 4.81 16.14
CA VAL A 60 -3.54 4.30 17.32
C VAL A 60 -3.45 5.32 18.46
N LEU A 61 -2.27 5.87 18.72
CA LEU A 61 -2.06 6.86 19.76
C LEU A 61 -2.83 8.16 19.47
N GLY A 62 -2.78 8.64 18.22
CA GLY A 62 -3.55 9.79 17.76
C GLY A 62 -5.05 9.58 17.86
N LEU A 63 -5.55 8.38 17.53
CA LEU A 63 -6.95 8.02 17.69
C LEU A 63 -7.37 8.00 19.17
N ALA A 64 -6.52 7.47 20.05
CA ALA A 64 -6.77 7.48 21.49
C ALA A 64 -6.85 8.92 22.04
N PHE A 65 -5.89 9.78 21.70
CA PHE A 65 -5.92 11.19 22.10
C PHE A 65 -7.12 11.93 21.51
N GLY A 66 -7.42 11.72 20.22
CA GLY A 66 -8.60 12.31 19.58
C GLY A 66 -9.91 11.89 20.26
N PHE A 67 -10.02 10.62 20.69
CA PHE A 67 -11.15 10.13 21.47
C PHE A 67 -11.26 10.82 22.83
N PHE A 68 -10.15 10.96 23.56
CA PHE A 68 -10.14 11.69 24.83
C PHE A 68 -10.47 13.17 24.67
N THR A 69 -9.97 13.82 23.62
CA THR A 69 -10.34 15.20 23.29
C THR A 69 -11.84 15.33 23.01
N LEU A 70 -12.42 14.41 22.23
CA LEU A 70 -13.85 14.39 21.98
C LEU A 70 -14.66 14.19 23.27
N LEU A 71 -14.23 13.27 24.13
CA LEU A 71 -14.86 13.03 25.44
C LEU A 71 -14.80 14.30 26.32
N ALA A 72 -13.62 14.91 26.45
CA ALA A 72 -13.44 16.14 27.22
C ALA A 72 -14.30 17.28 26.67
N PHE A 73 -14.45 17.38 25.34
CA PHE A 73 -15.31 18.36 24.70
C PHE A 73 -16.78 18.13 25.02
N VAL A 74 -17.26 16.88 24.96
CA VAL A 74 -18.64 16.53 25.32
C VAL A 74 -18.93 16.85 26.77
N VAL A 75 -18.04 16.44 27.69
CA VAL A 75 -18.18 16.74 29.13
C VAL A 75 -18.17 18.26 29.37
N GLY A 76 -17.23 18.98 28.74
CA GLY A 76 -17.14 20.44 28.83
C GLY A 76 -18.39 21.14 28.31
N LEU A 77 -18.94 20.71 27.18
CA LEU A 77 -20.19 21.26 26.61
C LEU A 77 -21.38 20.99 27.53
N LEU A 78 -21.52 19.77 28.05
CA LEU A 78 -22.60 19.42 28.95
C LEU A 78 -22.56 20.29 30.22
N LEU A 79 -21.39 20.44 30.84
CA LEU A 79 -21.22 21.28 32.02
C LEU A 79 -21.51 22.75 31.70
N ALA A 80 -20.96 23.28 30.61
CA ALA A 80 -21.17 24.67 30.21
C ALA A 80 -22.64 24.96 29.91
N LEU A 81 -23.31 24.10 29.12
CA LEU A 81 -24.66 24.32 28.65
C LEU A 81 -25.71 24.03 29.74
N ALA A 82 -25.41 23.12 30.68
CA ALA A 82 -26.29 22.84 31.81
C ALA A 82 -26.56 24.09 32.67
N PHE A 83 -25.61 25.03 32.78
CA PHE A 83 -25.82 26.29 33.48
C PHE A 83 -26.88 27.20 32.83
N TYR A 84 -27.14 27.05 31.52
CA TYR A 84 -28.07 27.91 30.79
C TYR A 84 -29.43 27.26 30.55
N VAL A 85 -29.47 25.99 30.17
CA VAL A 85 -30.71 25.29 29.75
C VAL A 85 -31.08 24.10 30.65
N GLY A 86 -30.32 23.89 31.74
CA GLY A 86 -30.46 22.74 32.62
C GLY A 86 -29.86 21.46 32.03
N VAL A 87 -29.73 20.46 32.89
CA VAL A 87 -29.06 19.18 32.57
C VAL A 87 -29.77 18.42 31.45
N TRP A 88 -31.10 18.35 31.49
CA TRP A 88 -31.89 17.65 30.48
C TRP A 88 -31.84 18.33 29.11
N GLY A 89 -31.90 19.67 29.08
CA GLY A 89 -31.76 20.45 27.85
C GLY A 89 -30.39 20.27 27.23
N ALA A 90 -29.33 20.34 28.05
CA ALA A 90 -27.96 20.14 27.59
C ALA A 90 -27.75 18.72 27.01
N LEU A 91 -28.28 17.69 27.67
CA LEU A 91 -28.21 16.32 27.18
C LEU A 91 -28.93 16.15 25.84
N ALA A 92 -30.14 16.71 25.70
CA ALA A 92 -30.90 16.63 24.46
C ALA A 92 -30.19 17.31 23.29
N ILE A 93 -29.59 18.49 23.53
CA ILE A 93 -28.89 19.26 22.49
C ILE A 93 -27.59 18.56 22.10
N VAL A 94 -26.70 18.28 23.06
CA VAL A 94 -25.38 17.70 22.79
C VAL A 94 -25.51 16.25 22.33
N GLY A 95 -26.31 15.45 23.04
CA GLY A 95 -26.56 14.06 22.66
C GLY A 95 -27.27 13.95 21.31
N GLY A 96 -28.29 14.78 21.07
CA GLY A 96 -29.03 14.79 19.80
C GLY A 96 -28.16 15.20 18.62
N THR A 97 -27.31 16.22 18.77
CA THR A 97 -26.37 16.64 17.71
C THR A 97 -25.33 15.57 17.42
N LEU A 98 -24.73 14.94 18.43
CA LEU A 98 -23.80 13.82 18.23
C LEU A 98 -24.48 12.64 17.54
N LEU A 99 -25.69 12.27 17.97
CA LEU A 99 -26.46 11.17 17.36
C LEU A 99 -26.75 11.47 15.89
N ALA A 100 -27.17 12.69 15.55
CA ALA A 100 -27.39 13.10 14.18
C ALA A 100 -26.11 13.01 13.33
N LEU A 101 -24.98 13.47 13.86
CA LEU A 101 -23.67 13.35 13.19
C LEU A 101 -23.26 11.88 13.00
N THR A 102 -23.44 11.03 14.02
CA THR A 102 -23.18 9.59 13.92
C THR A 102 -24.04 8.95 12.83
N ALA A 103 -25.35 9.23 12.81
CA ALA A 103 -26.26 8.72 11.79
C ALA A 103 -25.83 9.16 10.38
N LEU A 104 -25.46 10.43 10.21
CA LEU A 104 -24.96 10.96 8.93
C LEU A 104 -23.67 10.24 8.49
N CYS A 105 -22.69 10.10 9.38
CA CYS A 105 -21.43 9.42 9.09
C CYS A 105 -21.65 7.96 8.68
N LEU A 106 -22.46 7.21 9.45
CA LEU A 106 -22.81 5.82 9.14
C LEU A 106 -23.53 5.71 7.80
N PHE A 107 -24.49 6.59 7.54
CA PHE A 107 -25.22 6.60 6.27
C PHE A 107 -24.28 6.81 5.08
N LYS A 108 -23.35 7.79 5.17
CA LYS A 108 -22.37 8.04 4.10
C LYS A 108 -21.38 6.87 3.95
N ALA A 109 -20.94 6.26 5.05
CA ALA A 109 -20.05 5.10 5.02
C ALA A 109 -20.72 3.91 4.32
N VAL A 110 -21.96 3.58 4.66
CA VAL A 110 -22.73 2.50 4.02
C VAL A 110 -22.91 2.75 2.53
N LYS A 111 -23.28 3.97 2.15
CA LYS A 111 -23.43 4.35 0.74
C LYS A 111 -22.11 4.20 -0.04
N ARG A 112 -20.99 4.60 0.56
CA ARG A 112 -19.66 4.47 -0.05
C ARG A 112 -19.20 3.01 -0.18
N MET A 113 -19.48 2.18 0.83
CA MET A 113 -19.20 0.74 0.78
C MET A 113 -19.97 0.05 -0.35
N GLY A 114 -21.20 0.47 -0.64
CA GLY A 114 -21.96 -0.02 -1.80
C GLY A 114 -21.22 0.23 -3.12
N THR A 115 -20.69 1.44 -3.32
CA THR A 115 -19.90 1.78 -4.52
C THR A 115 -18.58 1.00 -4.60
N ALA A 116 -17.86 0.88 -3.48
CA ALA A 116 -16.59 0.14 -3.46
C ALA A 116 -16.80 -1.36 -3.73
N LYS A 117 -17.85 -1.96 -3.16
CA LYS A 117 -18.22 -3.35 -3.43
C LYS A 117 -18.65 -3.54 -4.88
N ALA A 118 -19.38 -2.60 -5.48
CA ALA A 118 -19.74 -2.64 -6.90
C ALA A 118 -18.50 -2.58 -7.82
N GLY A 119 -17.45 -1.83 -7.46
CA GLY A 119 -16.19 -1.82 -8.20
C GLY A 119 -15.39 -3.12 -8.08
N LEU A 120 -15.46 -3.81 -6.93
CA LEU A 120 -14.77 -5.08 -6.69
C LEU A 120 -15.53 -6.30 -7.25
N LEU A 121 -16.87 -6.26 -7.27
CA LEU A 121 -17.74 -7.35 -7.73
C LEU A 121 -18.23 -7.18 -9.18
N GLY A 122 -18.21 -5.95 -9.71
CA GLY A 122 -18.68 -5.60 -11.06
C GLY A 122 -17.60 -5.60 -12.14
N GLY A 123 -16.42 -6.17 -11.85
CA GLY A 123 -15.30 -6.30 -12.79
C GLY A 123 -15.54 -7.22 -13.99
N ASP A 124 -16.79 -7.54 -14.34
CA ASP A 124 -17.17 -8.37 -15.50
C ASP A 124 -18.25 -7.72 -16.38
N LYS A 125 -18.26 -6.38 -16.46
CA LYS A 125 -18.94 -5.68 -17.56
C LYS A 125 -18.05 -4.55 -18.09
N ALA A 126 -17.00 -4.95 -18.79
CA ALA A 126 -16.45 -4.10 -19.85
C ALA A 126 -17.33 -4.26 -21.11
N PRO A 127 -17.64 -3.19 -21.86
CA PRO A 127 -18.12 -3.31 -23.23
C PRO A 127 -17.08 -3.97 -24.15
#